data_AF-A0A1J0LYD5-F1
#
_entry.id   AF-A0A1J0LYD5-F1
#
_cell.length_a   1.000
_cell.length_b   1.000
_cell.length_c   1.000
_cell.angle_alpha   90.00
_cell.angle_beta   90.00
_cell.angle_gamma   90.00
#
_symmetry.space_group_name_H-M   'P 1'
#
loop_
_entity.id
_entity.type
_entity.pdbx_description
1 polymer ?
#
loop_
_entity_poly.entity_id
_entity_poly.type
_entity_poly.pdbx_seq_one_letter_code
_entity_poly.pdbx_strand_id
1 'polypeptide(L)'
;MVDWWSPGAVLEVDLKGRVLWRYAPTGKAERLDHPSVAIGLASGLVVLTDDRRHRVLVVDPKTNRVVFQYGKTDTPGSGPGERRFPDGLDLAH
;
A
#
# COMPACT_ATOMS: atom_id res chain seq x y z
N MET A 1 3.50 -6.14 7.58
CA MET A 1 4.03 -4.99 8.36
C MET A 1 4.23 -3.81 7.43
N VAL A 2 4.08 -2.60 7.95
CA VAL A 2 4.27 -1.35 7.19
C VAL A 2 5.26 -0.47 7.92
N ASP A 3 6.08 0.26 7.16
CA ASP A 3 7.01 1.26 7.67
C ASP A 3 6.41 2.64 7.47
N TRP A 4 6.01 3.30 8.57
CA TRP A 4 5.43 4.65 8.56
C TRP A 4 6.53 5.71 8.38
N TRP A 5 7.21 5.68 7.23
CA TRP A 5 8.30 6.59 6.88
C TRP A 5 8.27 6.97 5.39
N SER A 6 9.19 7.83 4.95
CA SER A 6 9.37 8.24 3.56
C SER A 6 10.85 8.13 3.14
N PRO A 7 11.21 7.29 2.15
CA PRO A 7 10.34 6.32 1.48
C PRO A 7 9.91 5.18 2.42
N GLY A 8 8.64 4.82 2.39
CA GLY A 8 8.08 3.71 3.18
C GLY A 8 8.21 2.36 2.48
N ALA A 9 7.90 1.29 3.21
CA ALA A 9 7.91 -0.08 2.70
C ALA A 9 6.79 -0.93 3.32
N VAL A 10 6.41 -1.99 2.61
CA VAL A 10 5.56 -3.07 3.13
C VAL A 10 6.37 -4.36 3.10
N LEU A 11 6.32 -5.12 4.20
CA LEU A 11 6.96 -6.43 4.26
C LEU A 11 5.96 -7.49 4.71
N GLU A 12 6.09 -8.66 4.10
CA GLU A 12 5.55 -9.91 4.61
C GLU A 12 6.66 -10.63 5.37
N VAL A 13 6.38 -11.05 6.60
CA VAL A 13 7.33 -11.77 7.44
C VAL A 13 6.67 -13.01 8.01
N ASP A 14 7.45 -14.06 8.24
CA ASP A 14 6.98 -15.20 9.01
C ASP A 14 7.05 -14.95 10.52
N LEU A 15 6.50 -15.87 11.31
CA LEU A 15 6.50 -15.78 12.78
C LEU A 15 7.90 -15.85 13.41
N LYS A 16 8.93 -16.23 12.64
CA LYS A 16 10.34 -16.21 13.07
C LYS A 16 11.04 -14.90 12.70
N GLY A 17 10.32 -13.95 12.11
CA GLY A 17 10.84 -12.66 11.66
C GLY A 17 11.60 -12.71 10.33
N ARG A 18 11.52 -13.81 9.58
CA ARG A 18 12.14 -13.88 8.24
C ARG A 18 11.28 -13.11 7.25
N VAL A 19 11.91 -12.23 6.47
CA VAL A 19 11.24 -11.52 5.38
C VAL A 19 10.94 -12.50 4.25
N LEU A 20 9.64 -12.68 3.98
CA LEU A 20 9.13 -13.51 2.88
C LEU A 20 8.99 -12.69 1.60
N TRP A 21 8.60 -11.43 1.74
CA TRP A 21 8.44 -10.48 0.64
C TRP A 21 8.62 -9.04 1.12
N ARG A 22 9.10 -8.17 0.22
CA ARG A 22 9.28 -6.74 0.46
C ARG A 22 8.85 -5.94 -0.77
N TYR A 23 7.99 -4.96 -0.54
CA TYR A 23 7.63 -3.93 -1.49
C TYR A 23 8.13 -2.56 -1.03
N ALA A 24 9.09 -2.02 -1.78
CA ALA A 24 9.73 -0.74 -1.50
C ALA A 24 10.15 -0.07 -2.83
N PRO A 25 9.20 0.34 -3.68
CA PRO A 25 9.52 0.98 -4.95
C PRO A 25 10.26 2.31 -4.72
N THR A 26 11.28 2.58 -5.53
CA THR A 26 12.13 3.78 -5.39
C THR A 26 11.78 4.90 -6.37
N GLY A 27 10.95 4.62 -7.38
CA GLY A 27 10.52 5.61 -8.37
C GLY A 27 9.73 6.75 -7.73
N LYS A 28 9.87 7.97 -8.26
CA LYS A 28 9.29 9.18 -7.65
C LYS A 28 7.77 9.09 -7.50
N ALA A 29 7.08 8.53 -8.50
CA ALA A 29 5.63 8.37 -8.50
C ALA A 29 5.19 7.13 -7.71
N GLU A 30 6.03 6.11 -7.66
CA GLU A 30 5.72 4.78 -7.14
C GLU A 30 6.02 4.66 -5.65
N ARG A 31 7.04 5.36 -5.14
CA ARG A 31 7.48 5.31 -3.75
C ARG A 31 6.33 5.52 -2.77
N LEU A 32 6.36 4.80 -1.67
CA LEU A 32 5.39 4.96 -0.59
C LEU A 32 5.78 6.13 0.31
N ASP A 33 4.78 6.79 0.87
CA ASP A 33 4.93 7.89 1.82
C ASP A 33 3.97 7.69 3.00
N HIS A 34 4.54 7.16 4.09
CA HIS A 34 3.82 6.82 5.32
C HIS A 34 2.66 5.82 5.10
N PRO A 35 2.91 4.64 4.54
CA PRO A 35 1.91 3.57 4.51
C PRO A 35 1.56 3.14 5.94
N SER A 36 0.27 2.96 6.23
CA SER A 36 -0.22 2.66 7.58
C SER A 36 -0.86 1.29 7.73
N VAL A 37 -1.43 0.74 6.65
CA VAL A 37 -2.13 -0.56 6.67
C VAL A 37 -1.75 -1.36 5.42
N ALA A 38 -1.55 -2.67 5.59
CA ALA A 38 -1.46 -3.62 4.50
C ALA A 38 -2.11 -4.94 4.87
N ILE A 39 -2.94 -5.49 3.97
CA ILE A 39 -3.70 -6.72 4.17
C ILE A 39 -3.44 -7.65 2.98
N GLY A 40 -3.09 -8.91 3.26
CA GLY A 40 -3.02 -9.96 2.24
C GLY A 40 -4.43 -10.45 1.89
N LEU A 41 -4.72 -10.56 0.59
CA LEU A 41 -5.99 -11.04 0.06
C LEU A 41 -5.92 -12.55 -0.23
N ALA A 42 -7.07 -13.23 -0.22
CA ALA A 42 -7.15 -14.66 -0.56
C ALA A 42 -6.64 -14.98 -1.98
N SER A 43 -6.64 -14.01 -2.89
CA SER A 43 -6.06 -14.12 -4.23
C SER A 43 -4.52 -14.12 -4.25
N GLY A 44 -3.86 -13.83 -3.13
CA GLY A 44 -2.41 -13.65 -3.02
C GLY A 44 -1.94 -12.23 -3.35
N LEU A 45 -2.85 -11.30 -3.62
CA LEU A 45 -2.54 -9.87 -3.75
C LEU A 45 -2.42 -9.20 -2.38
N VAL A 46 -1.78 -8.03 -2.32
CA VAL A 46 -1.69 -7.21 -1.11
C VAL A 46 -2.36 -5.88 -1.36
N VAL A 47 -3.35 -5.53 -0.56
CA VAL A 47 -3.94 -4.18 -0.53
C VAL A 47 -3.26 -3.37 0.56
N LEU A 48 -2.91 -2.10 0.28
CA LEU A 48 -2.26 -1.22 1.24
C LEU A 48 -2.71 0.23 1.11
N THR A 49 -2.67 0.96 2.22
CA THR A 49 -2.84 2.42 2.25
C THR A 49 -1.49 3.12 2.12
N ASP A 50 -1.48 4.23 1.38
CA ASP A 50 -0.32 5.10 1.21
C ASP A 50 -0.75 6.53 1.57
N ASP A 51 -0.77 6.80 2.88
CA ASP A 51 -1.54 7.87 3.50
C ASP A 51 -1.22 9.24 2.90
N ARG A 52 0.07 9.56 2.82
CA ARG A 52 0.55 10.87 2.34
C ARG A 52 0.66 10.96 0.83
N ARG A 53 0.53 9.86 0.10
CA ARG A 53 0.31 9.87 -1.35
C ARG A 53 -1.17 9.80 -1.74
N HIS A 54 -2.08 9.75 -0.76
CA HIS A 54 -3.53 9.88 -0.95
C HIS A 54 -4.14 8.77 -1.83
N ARG A 55 -3.66 7.55 -1.67
CA ARG A 55 -4.06 6.41 -2.50
C ARG A 55 -4.12 5.11 -1.72
N VAL A 56 -4.92 4.19 -2.25
CA VAL A 56 -4.93 2.77 -1.89
C VAL A 56 -4.39 2.00 -3.08
N LEU A 57 -3.46 1.09 -2.84
CA LEU A 57 -2.83 0.27 -3.87
C LEU A 57 -3.19 -1.19 -3.67
N VAL A 58 -3.39 -1.91 -4.76
CA VAL A 58 -3.34 -3.38 -4.77
C VAL A 58 -2.09 -3.78 -5.54
N VAL A 59 -1.21 -4.51 -4.88
CA VAL A 59 0.08 -4.95 -5.38
C VAL A 59 0.03 -6.46 -5.58
N ASP A 60 0.61 -6.93 -6.68
CA ASP A 60 0.91 -8.35 -6.89
C ASP A 60 2.34 -8.64 -6.38
N PRO A 61 2.49 -9.41 -5.28
CA PRO A 61 3.80 -9.78 -4.75
C PRO A 61 4.68 -10.57 -5.73
N LYS A 62 4.09 -11.29 -6.69
CA LYS A 62 4.83 -12.09 -7.67
C LYS A 62 5.57 -11.24 -8.68
N THR A 63 4.98 -10.10 -9.05
CA THR A 63 5.54 -9.19 -10.06
C THR A 63 6.06 -7.88 -9.47
N ASN A 64 5.77 -7.60 -8.19
CA ASN A 64 6.02 -6.32 -7.53
C ASN A 64 5.40 -5.12 -8.26
N ARG A 65 4.23 -5.34 -8.89
CA ARG A 65 3.51 -4.30 -9.63
C ARG A 65 2.20 -3.94 -8.96
N VAL A 66 1.86 -2.66 -9.02
CA VAL A 66 0.52 -2.19 -8.72
C VAL A 66 -0.41 -2.67 -9.82
N VAL A 67 -1.43 -3.44 -9.47
CA VAL A 67 -2.46 -3.95 -10.38
C VAL A 67 -3.76 -3.15 -10.30
N PHE A 68 -3.94 -2.38 -9.22
CA PHE A 68 -5.06 -1.46 -9.06
C PHE A 68 -4.68 -0.30 -8.13
N GLN A 69 -5.24 0.87 -8.40
CA GLN A 69 -5.13 2.05 -7.56
C GLN A 69 -6.51 2.72 -7.40
N TYR A 70 -6.82 3.12 -6.17
CA TYR A 70 -7.89 4.06 -5.86
C TYR A 70 -7.30 5.34 -5.25
N GLY A 71 -7.86 6.51 -5.58
CA GLY A 71 -7.22 7.79 -5.29
C GLY A 71 -6.19 8.19 -6.35
N LYS A 72 -5.63 9.39 -6.19
CA LYS A 72 -4.67 9.98 -7.13
C LYS A 72 -3.41 10.41 -6.39
N THR A 73 -2.28 9.91 -6.86
CA THR A 73 -0.95 10.20 -6.30
C THR A 73 -0.75 11.72 -6.12
N ASP A 74 -0.35 12.11 -4.90
CA ASP A 74 -0.06 13.50 -4.50
C ASP A 74 -1.23 14.49 -4.65
N THR A 75 -2.45 13.98 -4.88
CA THR A 75 -3.64 14.80 -5.07
C THR A 75 -4.69 14.42 -4.04
N PRO A 76 -4.77 15.13 -2.90
CA PRO A 76 -5.80 14.88 -1.90
C PRO A 76 -7.15 15.34 -2.44
N GLY A 77 -8.19 14.57 -2.16
CA GLY A 77 -9.55 14.95 -2.54
C GLY A 77 -10.60 14.20 -1.74
N SER A 78 -11.84 14.63 -1.92
CA SER A 78 -13.02 14.06 -1.25
C SER A 78 -14.17 13.77 -2.22
N GLY A 79 -13.92 13.90 -3.53
CA GLY A 79 -14.88 13.51 -4.57
C GLY A 79 -14.85 12.01 -4.86
N PRO A 80 -15.78 11.48 -5.66
CA PRO A 80 -15.78 10.09 -6.11
C PRO A 80 -14.45 9.73 -6.78
N GLY A 81 -13.73 8.74 -6.25
CA GLY A 81 -12.43 8.32 -6.79
C GLY A 81 -11.22 9.01 -6.15
N GLU A 82 -11.44 9.97 -5.26
CA GLU A 82 -10.40 10.67 -4.53
C GLU A 82 -10.37 10.22 -3.06
N ARG A 83 -9.18 10.10 -2.49
CA ARG A 83 -8.99 9.81 -1.06
C ARG A 83 -8.11 10.90 -0.46
N ARG A 84 -8.37 11.22 0.79
CA ARG A 84 -7.52 12.06 1.62
C ARG A 84 -7.13 11.22 2.83
N PHE A 85 -5.82 10.97 3.00
CA PHE A 85 -5.24 10.22 4.12
C PHE A 85 -6.01 8.96 4.51
N PRO A 86 -6.07 7.93 3.65
CA PRO A 86 -6.66 6.65 4.06
C PRO A 86 -5.80 6.04 5.18
N ASP A 87 -6.28 6.06 6.42
CA ASP A 87 -5.60 5.50 7.61
C ASP A 87 -6.23 4.18 8.09
N GLY A 88 -7.43 3.87 7.60
CA GLY A 88 -8.16 2.64 7.86
C GLY A 88 -8.54 1.92 6.56
N LEU A 89 -8.43 0.60 6.59
CA LEU A 89 -8.89 -0.29 5.52
C LEU A 89 -9.57 -1.50 6.16
N ASP A 90 -10.78 -1.82 5.70
CA ASP A 90 -11.52 -3.02 6.11
C ASP A 90 -12.06 -3.75 4.87
N LEU A 91 -12.25 -5.05 4.99
CA LEU A 91 -12.82 -5.90 3.95
C LEU A 91 -14.29 -6.17 4.29
N ALA A 92 -15.21 -5.65 3.47
CA ALA A 92 -16.62 -6.01 3.59
C ALA A 92 -16.85 -7.41 3.01
N HIS A 93 -17.51 -8.28 3.80
CA HIS A 93 -17.89 -9.64 3.43
C HIS A 93 -19.40 -9.76 3.27
#